data_AF-A0A8T4FRC5-F1
#
_entry.id   AF-A0A8T4FRC5-F1
#
_cell.length_a   1.000
_cell.length_b   1.000
_cell.length_c   1.000
_cell.angle_alpha   90.00
_cell.angle_beta   90.00
_cell.angle_gamma   90.00
#
_symmetry.space_group_name_H-M   'P 1'
#
loop_
_entity.id
_entity.type
_entity.pdbx_description
1 polymer ?
#
loop_
_entity_poly.entity_id
_entity_poly.type
_entity_poly.pdbx_seq_one_letter_code
_entity_poly.pdbx_strand_id
1 'polypeptide(L)' 'YICVRVPAIEVGTVGGGTRLPCQREALEMIGCLGDGKARRLAEIVAVTILAGELSTLAAQAAGQLGSAHAALGR' A
#
# COMPACT_ATOMS: atom_id res chain seq x y z
N TYR A 1 16.67 -8.25 9.48
CA TYR A 1 16.81 -7.50 8.22
C TYR A 1 15.71 -7.96 7.28
N ILE A 2 14.96 -7.03 6.67
CA ILE A 2 13.87 -7.33 5.72
C ILE A 2 13.89 -6.28 4.61
N CYS A 3 13.62 -6.70 3.38
CA CYS A 3 13.49 -5.80 2.22
C CYS A 3 12.50 -6.40 1.21
N VAL A 4 11.86 -5.53 0.42
CA VAL A 4 11.04 -5.93 -0.73
C VAL A 4 11.66 -5.41 -2.01
N ARG A 5 11.55 -6.18 -3.09
CA ARG A 5 11.92 -5.76 -4.44
C ARG A 5 10.69 -5.86 -5.32
N VAL A 6 10.26 -4.73 -5.86
CA VAL A 6 9.12 -4.66 -6.77
C VAL A 6 9.63 -4.08 -8.09
N PRO A 7 10.06 -4.93 -9.04
CA PRO A 7 10.83 -4.50 -10.22
C PRO A 7 9.97 -3.75 -11.25
N ALA A 8 8.65 -3.97 -11.23
CA ALA A 8 7.69 -3.32 -12.10
C ALA A 8 6.50 -2.86 -11.24
N ILE A 9 6.36 -1.54 -11.09
CA ILE A 9 5.19 -0.90 -10.50
C ILE A 9 4.66 0.10 -11.52
N GLU A 10 3.57 -0.23 -12.18
CA GLU A 10 2.86 0.66 -13.09
C GLU A 10 1.83 1.49 -12.30
N VAL A 11 2.18 2.74 -12.01
CA VAL A 11 1.29 3.67 -11.30
C VAL A 11 1.26 5.04 -11.97
N GLY A 12 0.14 5.74 -11.79
CA GLY A 12 -0.07 7.09 -12.31
C GLY A 12 -0.82 7.96 -11.31
N THR A 13 -0.51 9.25 -11.32
CA THR A 13 -1.15 10.26 -10.46
C THR A 13 -1.98 11.27 -11.25
N VAL A 14 -2.08 11.08 -12.57
CA VAL A 14 -2.86 11.87 -13.52
C VAL A 14 -3.48 10.93 -14.55
N GLY A 15 -4.71 11.23 -14.98
CA GLY A 15 -5.39 10.51 -16.06
C GLY A 15 -6.20 9.30 -15.61
N GLY A 16 -6.95 8.71 -16.54
CA GLY A 16 -7.78 7.53 -16.30
C GLY A 16 -8.68 7.68 -15.06
N GLY A 17 -8.60 6.69 -14.17
CA GLY A 17 -9.39 6.63 -12.93
C GLY A 17 -9.00 7.64 -11.85
N THR A 18 -7.87 8.34 -11.94
CA THR A 18 -7.45 9.30 -10.90
C THR A 18 -8.34 10.54 -10.81
N ARG A 19 -9.23 10.72 -11.78
CA ARG A 19 -10.21 11.82 -11.86
C ARG A 19 -11.53 11.52 -11.16
N LEU A 20 -11.78 10.26 -10.80
CA LEU A 20 -12.99 9.87 -10.10
C LEU A 20 -12.97 10.43 -8.66
N PRO A 21 -14.11 10.86 -8.08
CA PRO A 21 -14.13 11.58 -6.81
C PRO A 21 -13.38 10.87 -5.68
N CYS A 22 -13.68 9.59 -5.44
CA CYS A 22 -13.07 8.82 -4.36
C CYS A 22 -11.55 8.60 -4.57
N GLN A 23 -11.13 8.24 -5.79
CA GLN A 23 -9.72 8.03 -6.11
C GLN A 23 -8.92 9.33 -6.04
N ARG A 24 -9.52 10.44 -6.46
CA ARG A 24 -8.94 11.78 -6.36
C ARG A 24 -8.69 12.14 -4.90
N GLU A 25 -9.70 11.99 -4.04
CA GLU A 25 -9.59 12.23 -2.60
C GLU A 25 -8.55 11.32 -1.95
N ALA A 26 -8.53 10.03 -2.30
CA ALA A 26 -7.52 9.09 -1.81
C ALA A 26 -6.09 9.53 -2.17
N LEU A 27 -5.86 9.94 -3.41
CA LEU A 27 -4.57 10.48 -3.85
C LEU A 27 -4.23 11.80 -3.15
N GLU A 28 -5.22 12.63 -2.87
CA GLU A 28 -5.04 13.90 -2.14
C GLU A 28 -4.62 13.65 -0.68
N MET A 29 -5.28 12.70 0.00
CA MET A 29 -4.95 12.30 1.38
C MET A 29 -3.50 11.86 1.55
N ILE A 30 -2.94 11.13 0.57
CA ILE A 30 -1.55 10.67 0.62
C ILE A 30 -0.58 11.63 -0.11
N GLY A 31 -1.05 12.81 -0.50
CA GLY A 31 -0.25 13.86 -1.14
C GLY A 31 0.26 13.49 -2.53
N CYS A 32 -0.38 12.54 -3.22
CA CYS A 32 -0.02 12.03 -4.53
C CYS A 32 -0.90 12.54 -5.68
N LEU A 33 -1.88 13.41 -5.45
CA LEU A 33 -2.74 13.94 -6.53
C LEU A 33 -1.98 14.93 -7.43
N GLY A 34 -1.93 14.67 -8.74
CA GLY A 34 -1.39 15.60 -9.75
C GLY A 34 -0.08 15.14 -10.39
N ASP A 35 0.44 15.96 -11.31
CA ASP A 35 1.62 15.63 -12.11
C ASP A 35 2.91 15.57 -11.27
N GLY A 36 3.89 14.78 -11.71
CA GLY A 36 5.18 14.62 -11.04
C GLY A 36 5.16 13.80 -9.74
N LYS A 37 4.01 13.20 -9.38
CA LYS A 37 3.83 12.48 -8.10
C LYS A 37 3.81 10.95 -8.22
N ALA A 38 3.86 10.40 -9.43
CA ALA A 38 3.83 8.94 -9.66
C ALA A 38 4.95 8.18 -8.93
N ARG A 39 6.16 8.74 -8.86
CA ARG A 39 7.28 8.16 -8.11
C ARG A 39 6.99 8.07 -6.61
N ARG A 40 6.44 9.12 -6.02
CA ARG A 40 6.04 9.13 -4.59
C ARG A 40 4.98 8.07 -4.32
N LEU A 41 4.00 7.93 -5.22
CA LEU A 41 3.00 6.88 -5.10
C LEU A 41 3.64 5.48 -5.15
N ALA A 42 4.58 5.24 -6.07
CA ALA A 42 5.31 3.98 -6.15
C ALA A 42 6.10 3.66 -4.86
N GLU A 43 6.74 4.67 -4.26
CA GLU A 43 7.46 4.53 -2.99
C GLU A 43 6.51 4.19 -1.83
N ILE A 44 5.35 4.86 -1.75
CA ILE A 44 4.31 4.56 -0.74
C ILE A 44 3.80 3.13 -0.92
N VAL A 45 3.54 2.69 -2.15
CA VAL A 45 3.10 1.31 -2.44
C VAL A 45 4.15 0.31 -1.96
N ALA A 46 5.43 0.51 -2.29
CA ALA A 46 6.51 -0.39 -1.88
C ALA A 46 6.65 -0.49 -0.35
N VAL A 47 6.56 0.65 0.37
CA VAL A 47 6.60 0.67 1.84
C VAL A 47 5.37 0.01 2.45
N THR A 48 4.19 0.20 1.85
CA THR A 48 2.95 -0.44 2.30
C THR A 48 3.04 -1.96 2.18
N ILE A 49 3.59 -2.47 1.07
CA ILE A 49 3.86 -3.90 0.87
C ILE A 49 4.82 -4.40 1.96
N LEU A 50 5.96 -3.73 2.16
CA LEU A 50 6.93 -4.12 3.19
C LEU A 50 6.32 -4.18 4.60
N ALA A 51 5.49 -3.19 4.94
CA ALA A 51 4.82 -3.13 6.24
C ALA A 51 3.81 -4.29 6.41
N GLY A 52 3.04 -4.61 5.36
CA GLY A 52 2.12 -5.74 5.34
C GLY A 52 2.83 -7.08 5.52
N GLU A 53 3.93 -7.30 4.79
CA GLU A 53 4.77 -8.50 4.91
C GLU A 53 5.34 -8.64 6.32
N LEU A 54 5.92 -7.57 6.87
CA LEU A 54 6.47 -7.58 8.22
C LEU A 54 5.41 -7.90 9.27
N SER A 55 4.24 -7.27 9.18
CA SER A 55 3.12 -7.49 10.09
C SER A 55 2.63 -8.94 10.03
N THR A 56 2.46 -9.48 8.83
CA THR A 56 1.99 -10.86 8.62
C THR A 56 2.97 -11.88 9.16
N LEU A 57 4.27 -11.72 8.85
CA LEU A 57 5.33 -12.59 9.36
C LEU A 57 5.42 -12.54 10.89
N ALA A 58 5.25 -11.36 11.50
CA ALA A 58 5.23 -11.21 12.94
C ALA A 58 4.03 -11.93 13.58
N ALA A 59 2.82 -11.76 13.01
CA ALA A 59 1.62 -12.44 13.50
C ALA A 59 1.71 -13.97 13.37
N GLN A 60 2.32 -14.47 12.30
CA GLN A 60 2.60 -15.90 12.12
C GLN A 60 3.60 -16.42 13.14
N ALA A 61 4.73 -15.72 13.31
CA ALA A 61 5.76 -16.11 14.28
C ALA A 61 5.25 -16.10 15.72
N ALA A 62 4.33 -15.19 16.04
CA ALA A 62 3.70 -15.10 17.35
C ALA A 62 2.53 -16.09 17.56
N GLY A 63 2.13 -16.85 16.53
CA GLY A 63 0.93 -17.71 16.58
C GLY A 63 -0.39 -16.94 16.69
N GLN A 64 -0.37 -15.63 16.43
CA GLN A 64 -1.51 -14.72 16.56
C GLN A 64 -2.33 -14.58 15.28
N LEU A 65 -1.82 -15.08 14.14
CA LEU A 65 -2.50 -14.89 12.86
C LEU A 65 -3.94 -15.47 12.87
N GLY A 66 -4.13 -16.68 13.41
CA GLY A 66 -5.45 -17.34 13.44
C GLY A 66 -6.45 -16.63 14.35
N SER A 67 -6.02 -16.19 15.53
CA SER A 67 -6.89 -15.46 16.47
C SER A 67 -7.21 -14.05 15.99
N ALA A 68 -6.23 -13.35 15.40
CA ALA A 68 -6.43 -12.04 14.78
C ALA A 68 -7.41 -12.14 13.59
N HIS A 69 -7.27 -13.17 12.76
CA HIS A 69 -8.20 -13.42 11.64
C HIS A 69 -9.61 -13.75 12.14
N ALA A 70 -9.77 -14.57 13.17
CA ALA A 70 -11.09 -14.87 13.73
C ALA A 70 -11.76 -13.62 14.37
N ALA A 71 -10.99 -12.74 15.00
CA ALA A 71 -11.51 -11.56 15.68
C ALA A 71 -11.78 -10.38 14.73
N LEU A 72 -10.91 -10.17 13.75
CA LEU A 72 -10.89 -8.96 12.90
C LEU A 72 -11.06 -9.28 11.40
N GLY A 73 -10.75 -10.51 10.98
CA GLY A 73 -10.73 -10.97 9.59
C GLY A 73 -12.01 -11.63 9.11
N ARG A 74 -13.15 -11.19 9.64
CA ARG A 74 -14.41 -11.24 8.90
C ARG A 74 -14.34 -10.28 7.72
#